data_AF-M4SI94-F1
#
_entry.id   AF-M4SI94-F1
#
_cell.length_a   1.000
_cell.length_b   1.000
_cell.length_c   1.000
_cell.angle_alpha   90.00
_cell.angle_beta   90.00
_cell.angle_gamma   90.00
#
_symmetry.space_group_name_H-M   'P 1'
#
loop_
_entity.id
_entity.type
_entity.pdbx_description
1 polymer ?
#
loop_
_entity_poly.entity_id
_entity_poly.type
_entity_poly.pdbx_seq_one_letter_code
_entity_poly.pdbx_strand_id
1 'polypeptide(L)' 'QSGKSVYLRQVALLQIMAQCGSFVPAEFACFRPAAQIFSRIGSDDRLETNSSSFMLECEEMNYIL' A
#
# COMPACT_ATOMS: atom_id res chain seq x y z
N GLN A 1 -7.01 -0.81 16.41
CA GLN A 1 -6.59 -2.09 15.78
C GLN A 1 -7.76 -2.76 15.06
N SER A 2 -8.46 -2.04 14.19
CA SER A 2 -9.51 -2.62 13.34
C SER A 2 -8.82 -3.11 12.07
N GLY A 3 -8.96 -4.37 11.68
CA GLY A 3 -8.21 -5.05 10.60
C GLY A 3 -8.29 -4.43 9.18
N LYS A 4 -8.81 -3.22 9.05
CA LYS A 4 -8.89 -2.44 7.81
C LYS A 4 -7.51 -2.23 7.17
N SER A 5 -6.49 -1.87 7.95
CA SER A 5 -5.12 -1.70 7.43
C SER A 5 -4.50 -3.02 6.97
N VAL A 6 -4.82 -4.13 7.67
CA VAL A 6 -4.40 -5.48 7.27
C VAL A 6 -5.05 -5.88 5.95
N TYR A 7 -6.35 -5.60 5.79
CA TYR A 7 -7.08 -5.85 4.56
C TYR A 7 -6.53 -5.07 3.37
N LEU A 8 -6.24 -3.77 3.54
CA LEU A 8 -5.66 -2.95 2.46
C LEU A 8 -4.29 -3.47 2.01
N ARG A 9 -3.44 -3.90 2.97
CA ARG A 9 -2.15 -4.54 2.65
C ARG A 9 -2.33 -5.87 1.92
N GLN A 10 -3.32 -6.67 2.34
CA GLN A 10 -3.62 -7.94 1.67
C GLN A 10 -4.01 -7.72 0.21
N VAL A 11 -4.93 -6.80 -0.08
CA VAL A 11 -5.35 -6.51 -1.47
C VAL A 11 -4.16 -6.07 -2.34
N ALA A 12 -3.28 -5.21 -1.82
CA ALA A 12 -2.07 -4.80 -2.53
C ALA A 12 -1.13 -5.99 -2.83
N LEU A 13 -0.94 -6.89 -1.86
CA LEU A 13 -0.12 -8.09 -2.05
C LEU A 13 -0.71 -9.04 -3.11
N LEU A 14 -2.04 -9.26 -3.09
CA LEU A 14 -2.68 -10.14 -4.07
C LEU A 14 -2.51 -9.60 -5.50
N GLN A 15 -2.60 -8.29 -5.69
CA GLN A 15 -2.35 -7.62 -6.97
C GLN A 15 -0.91 -7.86 -7.46
N ILE A 16 0.09 -7.72 -6.58
CA ILE A 16 1.49 -7.96 -6.92
C ILE A 16 1.71 -9.42 -7.31
N MET A 17 1.22 -10.36 -6.50
CA MET A 17 1.34 -11.79 -6.77
C MET A 17 0.74 -12.17 -8.13
N ALA A 18 -0.43 -11.62 -8.45
CA ALA A 18 -1.09 -11.84 -9.72
C ALA A 18 -0.27 -11.31 -10.90
N GLN A 19 0.33 -10.12 -10.78
CA GLN A 19 1.16 -9.53 -11.84
C GLN A 19 2.53 -10.21 -11.99
N CYS A 20 3.05 -10.84 -10.94
CA CYS A 20 4.24 -11.69 -11.00
C CYS A 20 3.97 -13.06 -11.65
N GLY A 21 2.71 -13.42 -11.93
CA GLY A 21 2.33 -14.73 -12.45
C GLY A 21 2.31 -15.84 -11.39
N SER A 22 2.26 -15.48 -10.10
CA SER A 22 2.16 -16.42 -8.99
C SER A 22 0.70 -16.78 -8.69
N PHE A 23 0.48 -17.95 -8.08
CA PHE A 23 -0.82 -18.30 -7.54
C PHE A 23 -1.23 -17.37 -6.41
N VAL A 24 -2.48 -16.94 -6.42
CA VAL A 24 -3.04 -16.00 -5.45
C VAL A 24 -3.90 -16.78 -4.46
N PRO A 25 -3.75 -16.59 -3.13
CA PRO A 25 -4.51 -17.32 -2.12
C PRO A 25 -5.96 -16.78 -2.02
N ALA A 26 -6.80 -17.15 -2.99
CA ALA A 26 -8.21 -16.82 -3.04
C ALA A 26 -8.98 -17.93 -3.77
N GLU A 27 -10.24 -18.17 -3.41
CA GLU A 27 -11.10 -19.12 -4.14
C GLU A 27 -11.34 -18.65 -5.59
N PHE A 28 -11.43 -17.33 -5.78
CA PHE A 28 -11.52 -16.68 -7.08
C PHE A 28 -10.89 -15.29 -7.01
N ALA A 29 -10.10 -14.92 -8.01
CA ALA A 29 -9.57 -13.57 -8.13
C ALA A 29 -9.41 -13.14 -9.59
N CYS A 30 -9.77 -11.90 -9.88
CA CYS A 30 -9.61 -11.27 -11.19
C CYS A 30 -8.95 -9.90 -10.99
N PHE A 31 -7.77 -9.70 -11.59
CA PHE A 31 -6.99 -8.48 -11.45
C PHE A 31 -6.81 -7.82 -12.81
N ARG A 32 -6.96 -6.50 -12.84
CA ARG A 32 -6.52 -5.70 -13.98
C ARG A 32 -5.03 -5.39 -13.81
N PRO A 33 -4.21 -5.40 -14.87
CA PRO A 33 -2.83 -4.92 -14.77
C PRO A 33 -2.80 -3.48 -14.26
N ALA A 34 -2.16 -3.26 -13.12
CA ALA A 34 -1.89 -1.95 -12.55
C ALA A 34 -0.44 -1.57 -12.86
N ALA A 35 -0.22 -0.36 -13.36
CA ALA A 35 1.14 0.14 -13.57
C ALA A 35 1.82 0.48 -12.23
N GLN A 36 1.04 0.97 -11.26
CA GLN A 36 1.52 1.44 -9.96
C GLN A 36 0.45 1.18 -8.89
N ILE A 37 0.89 0.88 -7.66
CA ILE A 37 0.03 0.68 -6.49
C ILE A 37 0.41 1.74 -5.46
N PHE A 38 -0.51 2.64 -5.13
CA PHE A 38 -0.31 3.66 -4.12
C PHE A 38 -0.97 3.25 -2.82
N SER A 39 -0.26 3.41 -1.70
CA SER A 39 -0.81 3.17 -0.38
C SER A 39 -0.22 4.17 0.61
N ARG A 40 -1.09 4.88 1.33
CA ARG A 40 -0.70 5.70 2.47
C ARG A 40 -1.04 4.94 3.74
N ILE A 41 -0.10 4.15 4.22
CA ILE A 41 -0.21 3.46 5.50
C ILE A 41 0.57 4.29 6.51
N GLY A 42 -0.13 4.96 7.42
CA GLY A 42 0.49 5.75 8.48
C GLY A 42 1.59 4.94 9.18
N SER A 43 2.81 5.44 9.11
CA SER A 43 4.00 4.84 9.70
C SER A 43 4.15 5.32 11.14
N ASP A 44 4.09 4.40 12.11
CA ASP A 44 4.68 4.63 13.45
C ASP A 44 6.22 4.58 13.40
N ASP A 45 6.83 4.13 12.29
CA ASP A 45 8.26 3.79 12.20
C ASP A 45 9.12 4.78 11.37
N ARG A 46 9.06 6.08 11.66
CA ARG A 46 10.11 7.03 11.22
C ARG A 46 10.69 7.77 12.42
N LEU A 47 11.62 7.11 13.10
CA LEU A 47 12.42 7.67 14.20
C LEU A 47 13.48 8.69 13.74
N GLU A 48 13.61 8.98 12.45
CA GLU A 48 14.70 9.80 11.92
C GLU A 48 14.26 10.73 10.80
N THR A 49 13.58 11.84 11.11
CA THR A 49 13.71 13.07 10.31
C THR A 49 13.28 14.28 11.14
N ASN A 50 14.10 15.33 11.21
CA ASN A 50 13.80 16.63 11.85
C ASN A 50 12.67 17.43 11.14
N SER A 51 11.71 16.74 10.54
CA SER A 51 10.62 17.30 9.75
C SER A 51 9.29 16.99 10.43
N SER A 52 8.37 17.96 10.44
CA SER A 52 7.03 17.75 11.00
C SER A 52 6.33 16.57 10.30
N SER A 53 5.68 15.70 11.07
CA SER A 53 4.88 14.59 10.52
C SER A 53 3.87 15.08 9.47
N PHE A 54 3.32 16.28 9.64
CA PHE A 54 2.43 16.91 8.66
C PHE A 54 3.12 17.22 7.32
N MET A 55 4.37 17.69 7.37
CA MET A 55 5.13 18.02 6.17
C MET A 55 5.43 16.77 5.33
N LEU A 56 5.80 15.66 6.00
CA LEU A 56 6.00 14.36 5.35
C LEU A 56 4.70 13.82 4.72
N GLU A 57 3.56 13.97 5.41
CA GLU A 57 2.27 13.56 4.87
C GLU A 57 1.83 14.36 3.63
N CYS A 58 2.12 15.66 3.60
CA CYS A 58 1.87 16.50 2.42
C CYS A 58 2.78 16.14 1.25
N GLU A 59 4.05 15.86 1.50
CA GLU A 59 5.01 15.44 0.48
C GLU A 59 4.63 14.07 -0.13
N GLU A 60 4.18 13.12 0.69
CA GLU A 60 3.67 11.83 0.21
C GLU A 60 2.41 11.98 -0.66
N MET A 61 1.49 12.89 -0.32
CA MET A 61 0.34 13.18 -1.19
C MET A 61 0.76 13.78 -2.54
N ASN A 62 1.78 14.63 -2.55
CA ASN A 62 2.26 15.28 -3.76
C ASN A 62 2.97 14.30 -4.72
N TYR A 63 3.58 13.23 -4.19
CA TYR A 63 4.21 12.19 -5.01
C TYR A 63 3.20 11.27 -5.71
N ILE A 64 1.97 11.18 -5.21
CA ILE A 64 0.90 10.32 -5.75
C ILE A 64 0.09 11.02 -6.87
N LEU A 65 0.07 12.36 -6.88
CA LEU A 65 -0.63 13.21 -7.85
C LEU A 65 0.23 13.48 -9.10
#